data_AF-A0A1Z8U3I5-F1
#
_entry.id   AF-A0A1Z8U3I5-F1
#
_cell.length_a   1.000
_cell.length_b   1.000
_cell.length_c   1.000
_cell.angle_alpha   90.00
_cell.angle_beta   90.00
_cell.angle_gamma   90.00
#
_symmetry.space_group_name_H-M   'P 1'
#
loop_
_entity.id
_entity.type
_entity.pdbx_description
1 polymer ?
#
loop_
_entity_poly.entity_id
_entity_poly.type
_entity_poly.pdbx_seq_one_letter_code
_entity_poly.pdbx_strand_id
1 'polypeptide(L)'
;MNVNYSIVKGRASAHCITWTYRKKRHRKYFRTRLEALRFRNQKELELGIPERKGIDNEILFWLLGEINDKLLNMEERLSGLEKSVLEQESLLNDLRKPPAPKILRISEAAKVLRVSSRKLYYLLSKGVFKRYKLPHTRTTFIKLDEVEKALGSENIEDLLR
;
A
#
# COMPACT_ATOMS: atom_id res chain seq x y z
N MET A 1 26.36 -47.22 17.19
CA MET A 1 25.00 -46.64 17.33
C MET A 1 24.91 -45.50 16.33
N ASN A 2 23.92 -45.48 15.43
CA ASN A 2 23.96 -44.60 14.25
C ASN A 2 22.84 -43.55 14.33
N VAL A 3 23.20 -42.28 14.09
CA VAL A 3 22.29 -41.13 14.07
C VAL A 3 22.27 -40.55 12.65
N ASN A 4 21.10 -40.57 12.01
CA ASN A 4 20.95 -40.08 10.63
C ASN A 4 19.84 -39.04 10.52
N TYR A 5 20.10 -38.00 9.72
CA TYR A 5 19.10 -37.05 9.27
C TYR A 5 18.35 -37.66 8.08
N SER A 6 17.01 -37.65 8.10
CA SER A 6 16.22 -38.19 6.99
C SER A 6 15.10 -37.25 6.61
N ILE A 7 15.01 -36.90 5.31
CA ILE A 7 13.84 -36.26 4.72
C ILE A 7 12.88 -37.37 4.33
N VAL A 8 11.78 -37.52 5.08
CA VAL A 8 10.80 -38.58 4.82
C VAL A 8 9.66 -38.01 3.98
N LYS A 9 9.49 -38.50 2.75
CA LYS A 9 8.31 -38.22 1.92
C LYS A 9 7.05 -38.69 2.65
N GLY A 10 6.10 -37.77 2.90
CA GLY A 10 4.75 -38.10 3.41
C GLY A 10 4.46 -37.88 4.90
N ARG A 11 5.27 -37.14 5.68
CA ARG A 11 4.94 -36.73 7.06
C ARG A 11 5.38 -35.31 7.43
N ALA A 12 4.72 -34.75 8.46
CA ALA A 12 4.56 -33.33 8.80
C ALA A 12 5.79 -32.49 9.21
N SER A 13 7.04 -32.96 9.09
CA SER A 13 8.19 -32.07 9.27
C SER A 13 9.41 -32.51 8.46
N ALA A 14 10.00 -31.60 7.71
CA ALA A 14 11.24 -31.82 6.94
C ALA A 14 12.48 -32.06 7.83
N HIS A 15 12.34 -31.93 9.15
CA HIS A 15 13.41 -31.91 10.15
C HIS A 15 13.27 -33.08 11.14
N CYS A 16 13.44 -34.31 10.65
CA CYS A 16 13.33 -35.53 11.45
C CYS A 16 14.70 -36.19 11.66
N ILE A 17 15.02 -36.54 12.90
CA ILE A 17 16.23 -37.29 13.25
C ILE A 17 15.84 -38.67 13.76
N THR A 18 16.53 -39.69 13.25
CA THR A 18 16.33 -41.07 13.67
C THR A 18 17.62 -41.69 14.21
N TRP A 19 17.51 -42.43 15.30
CA TRP A 19 18.64 -43.11 15.94
C TRP A 19 18.24 -44.49 16.47
N THR A 20 19.23 -45.38 16.64
CA THR A 20 19.02 -46.77 17.07
C THR A 20 19.72 -47.10 18.39
N TYR A 21 18.97 -47.44 19.44
CA TYR A 21 19.53 -47.87 20.75
C TYR A 21 19.14 -49.31 21.04
N ARG A 22 20.11 -50.19 21.34
CA ARG A 22 19.88 -51.59 21.77
C ARG A 22 18.71 -52.29 21.02
N LYS A 23 18.77 -52.28 19.68
CA LYS A 23 17.78 -52.82 18.71
C LYS A 23 16.47 -52.03 18.50
N LYS A 24 16.20 -50.95 19.24
CA LYS A 24 15.01 -50.08 19.06
C LYS A 24 15.34 -48.83 18.25
N ARG A 25 14.42 -48.39 17.38
CA ARG A 25 14.54 -47.15 16.60
C ARG A 25 13.71 -46.04 17.24
N HIS A 26 14.34 -44.92 17.54
CA HIS A 26 13.70 -43.72 18.07
C HIS A 26 13.70 -42.61 17.00
N ARG A 27 12.66 -41.77 17.01
CA ARG A 27 12.50 -40.65 16.07
C ARG A 27 12.08 -39.40 16.83
N LYS A 28 12.65 -38.25 16.48
CA LYS A 28 12.27 -36.95 17.02
C LYS A 28 12.08 -35.95 15.88
N TYR A 29 11.04 -35.13 16.01
CA TYR A 29 10.64 -34.11 15.04
C TYR A 29 10.96 -32.73 15.61
N PHE A 30 11.43 -31.84 14.76
CA PHE A 30 11.84 -30.48 15.13
C PHE A 30 11.06 -29.44 14.35
N ARG A 31 10.88 -28.27 14.98
CA ARG A 31 10.18 -27.16 14.35
C ARG A 31 11.10 -26.47 13.33
N THR A 32 12.39 -26.36 13.67
CA THR A 32 13.41 -25.77 12.80
C THR A 32 14.49 -26.77 12.45
N ARG A 33 15.17 -26.56 11.31
CA ARG A 33 16.29 -27.40 10.88
C ARG A 33 17.49 -27.25 11.81
N LEU A 34 17.69 -26.05 12.33
CA LEU A 34 18.76 -25.73 13.27
C LEU A 34 18.62 -26.48 14.60
N GLU A 35 17.40 -26.59 15.15
CA GLU A 35 17.13 -27.43 16.32
C GLU A 35 17.47 -28.89 16.08
N ALA A 36 17.15 -29.41 14.88
CA ALA A 36 17.51 -30.77 14.50
C ALA A 36 19.05 -30.92 14.49
N LEU A 37 19.77 -30.03 13.82
CA LEU A 37 21.24 -30.08 13.76
C LEU A 37 21.89 -30.00 15.15
N ARG A 38 21.42 -29.09 16.01
CA ARG A 38 21.90 -28.99 17.40
C ARG A 38 21.69 -30.29 18.17
N PHE A 39 20.49 -30.88 18.06
CA PHE A 39 20.19 -32.15 18.72
C PHE A 39 21.05 -33.30 18.19
N ARG A 40 21.27 -33.35 16.87
CA ARG A 40 22.18 -34.34 16.26
C ARG A 40 23.58 -34.21 16.85
N ASN A 41 24.14 -33.02 16.88
CA ASN A 41 25.49 -32.77 17.39
C ASN A 41 25.60 -33.16 18.87
N GLN A 42 24.61 -32.78 19.68
CA GLN A 42 24.55 -33.19 21.08
C GLN A 42 24.55 -34.72 21.23
N LYS A 43 23.81 -35.44 20.37
CA LYS A 43 23.79 -36.91 20.38
C LYS A 43 25.07 -37.54 19.84
N GLU A 44 25.73 -36.94 18.85
CA GLU A 44 27.03 -37.42 18.37
C GLU A 44 28.11 -37.27 19.46
N LEU A 45 28.11 -36.15 20.19
CA LEU A 45 28.99 -35.91 21.35
C LEU A 45 28.73 -36.88 22.50
N GLU A 46 27.46 -37.11 22.89
CA GLU A 46 27.09 -38.11 23.91
C GLU A 46 27.58 -39.53 23.56
N LEU A 47 27.73 -39.83 22.27
CA LEU A 47 28.18 -41.13 21.77
C LEU A 47 29.71 -41.23 21.61
N GLY A 48 30.46 -40.18 21.96
CA GLY A 48 31.91 -40.14 21.80
C GLY A 48 32.37 -40.08 20.35
N ILE A 49 31.50 -39.69 19.43
CA ILE A 49 31.88 -39.46 18.03
C ILE A 49 32.66 -38.14 18.00
N PRO A 50 33.88 -38.11 17.43
CA PRO A 50 34.67 -36.88 17.37
C PRO A 50 33.91 -35.82 16.59
N GLU A 51 34.02 -34.56 17.03
CA GLU A 51 33.38 -33.44 16.36
C GLU A 51 33.74 -33.44 14.87
N ARG A 52 32.71 -33.39 14.02
CA ARG A 52 32.94 -33.29 12.58
C ARG A 52 33.55 -31.93 12.31
N LYS A 53 34.69 -31.91 11.61
CA LYS A 53 35.30 -30.66 11.14
C LYS A 53 34.31 -29.93 10.23
N GLY A 54 34.01 -28.67 10.51
CA GLY A 54 33.16 -27.81 9.68
C GLY A 54 31.67 -27.76 10.05
N ILE A 55 31.26 -28.33 11.19
CA ILE A 55 29.87 -28.21 11.69
C ILE A 55 29.44 -26.73 11.81
N ASP A 56 30.32 -25.87 12.29
CA ASP A 56 30.01 -24.45 12.47
C ASP A 56 29.73 -23.76 11.14
N ASN A 57 30.45 -24.15 10.08
CA ASN A 57 30.20 -23.64 8.73
C ASN A 57 28.85 -24.13 8.21
N GLU A 58 28.49 -25.41 8.42
CA GLU A 58 27.16 -25.91 8.06
C GLU A 58 26.07 -25.13 8.79
N ILE A 59 26.18 -24.96 10.11
CA ILE A 59 25.22 -24.19 10.92
C ILE A 59 25.12 -22.75 10.42
N LEU A 60 26.25 -22.12 10.10
CA LEU A 60 26.30 -20.76 9.57
C LEU A 60 25.58 -20.66 8.22
N PHE A 61 25.85 -21.55 7.27
CA PHE A 61 25.17 -21.56 5.96
C PHE A 61 23.67 -21.79 6.11
N TRP A 62 23.24 -22.63 7.04
CA TRP A 62 21.82 -22.84 7.31
C TRP A 62 21.16 -21.60 7.92
N LEU A 63 21.81 -20.94 8.88
CA LEU A 63 21.34 -19.68 9.44
C LEU A 63 21.19 -18.60 8.37
N LEU A 64 22.20 -18.47 7.52
CA LEU A 64 22.18 -17.54 6.39
C LEU A 64 21.05 -17.86 5.42
N GLY A 65 20.80 -19.15 5.14
CA GLY A 65 19.67 -19.59 4.33
C GLY A 65 18.32 -19.20 4.94
N GLU A 66 18.10 -19.47 6.24
CA GLU A 66 16.86 -19.08 6.93
C GLU A 66 16.66 -17.56 6.97
N ILE A 67 17.73 -16.78 7.08
CA ILE A 67 17.68 -15.31 7.01
C ILE A 67 17.29 -14.87 5.60
N ASN A 68 17.90 -15.46 4.57
CA ASN A 68 17.61 -15.14 3.18
C ASN A 68 16.15 -15.45 2.82
N ASP A 69 15.64 -16.61 3.23
CA ASP A 69 14.23 -16.97 3.01
C ASP A 69 13.27 -15.98 3.68
N LYS A 70 13.61 -15.49 4.88
CA LYS A 70 12.82 -14.46 5.57
C LYS A 70 12.89 -13.11 4.86
N LEU A 71 14.06 -12.72 4.34
CA LEU A 71 14.23 -11.49 3.57
C LEU A 71 13.39 -11.53 2.29
N LEU A 72 13.44 -12.62 1.54
CA LEU A 72 12.64 -12.80 0.32
C LEU A 72 11.13 -12.71 0.60
N ASN A 73 10.66 -13.34 1.68
CA ASN A 73 9.25 -13.26 2.07
C ASN A 73 8.86 -11.82 2.48
N MET A 74 9.73 -11.10 3.18
CA MET A 74 9.47 -9.68 3.50
C MET A 74 9.43 -8.81 2.24
N GLU A 75 10.32 -9.05 1.28
CA GLU A 75 10.34 -8.35 -0.01
C GLU A 75 9.06 -8.59 -0.80
N GLU A 76 8.60 -9.85 -0.89
CA GLU A 76 7.31 -10.18 -1.51
C GLU A 76 6.14 -9.45 -0.84
N ARG A 77 6.10 -9.42 0.50
CA ARG A 77 5.04 -8.72 1.25
C ARG A 77 5.08 -7.21 1.03
N LEU A 78 6.26 -6.60 1.00
CA LEU A 78 6.43 -5.18 0.72
C LEU A 78 5.95 -4.84 -0.69
N SER A 79 6.33 -5.65 -1.69
CA SER A 79 5.85 -5.47 -3.07
C SER A 79 4.32 -5.57 -3.18
N GLY A 80 3.69 -6.44 -2.38
CA GLY A 80 2.23 -6.55 -2.31
C GLY A 80 1.59 -5.31 -1.68
N LEU A 81 2.20 -4.77 -0.62
CA LEU A 81 1.74 -3.54 0.03
C LEU A 81 1.87 -2.33 -0.90
N GLU A 82 2.99 -2.16 -1.59
CA GLU A 82 3.20 -1.08 -2.56
C GLU A 82 2.11 -1.07 -3.65
N LYS A 83 1.79 -2.24 -4.21
CA LYS A 83 0.69 -2.37 -5.19
C LYS A 83 -0.65 -1.96 -4.58
N SER A 84 -0.95 -2.43 -3.37
CA SER A 84 -2.22 -2.08 -2.71
C SER A 84 -2.35 -0.60 -2.39
N VAL A 85 -1.23 0.08 -2.06
CA VAL A 85 -1.21 1.52 -1.82
C VAL A 85 -1.47 2.28 -3.12
N LEU A 86 -0.82 1.89 -4.22
CA LEU A 86 -1.06 2.50 -5.53
C LEU A 86 -2.52 2.36 -5.98
N GLU A 87 -3.13 1.19 -5.75
CA GLU A 87 -4.55 0.96 -6.00
C GLU A 87 -5.46 1.81 -5.11
N GLN A 88 -5.11 1.98 -3.84
CA GLN A 88 -5.87 2.85 -2.93
C GLN A 88 -5.75 4.32 -3.31
N GLU A 89 -4.57 4.78 -3.73
CA GLU A 89 -4.36 6.15 -4.19
C GLU A 89 -5.16 6.46 -5.46
N SER A 90 -5.23 5.53 -6.42
CA SER A 90 -6.03 5.71 -7.62
C SER A 90 -7.53 5.80 -7.28
N LEU A 91 -8.02 4.90 -6.42
CA LEU A 91 -9.41 4.95 -5.94
C LEU A 91 -9.71 6.24 -5.16
N LEU A 92 -8.78 6.73 -4.34
CA LEU A 92 -8.94 8.00 -3.64
C LEU A 92 -8.97 9.20 -4.60
N ASN A 93 -8.17 9.16 -5.66
CA ASN A 93 -8.20 10.19 -6.70
C ASN A 93 -9.55 10.19 -7.44
N ASP A 94 -10.11 9.01 -7.72
CA ASP A 94 -11.43 8.89 -8.35
C ASP A 94 -12.57 9.33 -7.43
N LEU A 95 -12.45 9.05 -6.13
CA LEU A 95 -13.41 9.47 -5.10
C LEU A 95 -13.28 10.93 -4.69
N ARG A 96 -12.20 11.61 -5.08
CA ARG A 96 -11.96 13.01 -4.78
C ARG A 96 -12.97 13.84 -5.56
N LYS A 97 -14.11 14.14 -4.89
CA LYS A 97 -15.10 15.09 -5.41
C LYS A 97 -14.38 16.33 -5.91
N PRO A 98 -14.73 16.86 -7.09
CA PRO A 98 -14.17 18.11 -7.54
C PRO A 98 -14.38 19.17 -6.46
N PRO A 99 -13.40 20.06 -6.24
CA PRO A 99 -13.53 21.11 -5.23
C PRO A 99 -14.85 21.84 -5.43
N ALA A 100 -15.58 22.09 -4.34
CA ALA A 100 -16.87 22.78 -4.40
C ALA A 100 -16.71 24.05 -5.25
N PRO A 101 -17.54 24.25 -6.29
CA PRO A 101 -17.38 25.39 -7.18
C PRO A 101 -17.49 26.66 -6.34
N LYS A 102 -16.45 27.50 -6.36
CA LYS A 102 -16.51 28.83 -5.75
C LYS A 102 -17.54 29.63 -6.52
N ILE A 103 -18.67 29.92 -5.88
CA ILE A 103 -19.80 30.64 -6.46
C ILE A 103 -19.98 31.97 -5.73
N LEU A 104 -20.33 33.01 -6.48
CA LEU A 104 -20.63 34.33 -5.95
C LEU A 104 -22.11 34.64 -6.20
N ARG A 105 -22.75 35.32 -5.24
CA ARG A 105 -24.08 35.89 -5.50
C ARG A 105 -23.95 37.00 -6.53
N ILE A 106 -25.00 37.25 -7.32
CA ILE A 106 -24.99 38.37 -8.28
C ILE A 106 -24.71 39.71 -7.59
N SER A 107 -25.20 39.91 -6.37
CA SER A 107 -24.92 41.14 -5.61
C SER A 107 -23.45 41.31 -5.25
N GLU A 108 -22.72 40.21 -5.02
CA GLU A 108 -21.28 40.22 -4.73
C GLU A 108 -20.48 40.37 -6.02
N ALA A 109 -20.84 39.61 -7.07
CA ALA A 109 -20.24 39.72 -8.39
C ALA A 109 -20.38 41.14 -8.98
N ALA A 110 -21.53 41.81 -8.76
CA ALA A 110 -21.76 43.19 -9.18
C ALA A 110 -20.75 44.17 -8.55
N LYS A 111 -20.43 43.98 -7.27
CA LYS A 111 -19.45 44.80 -6.56
C LYS A 111 -18.05 44.57 -7.09
N VAL A 112 -17.68 43.31 -7.35
CA VAL A 112 -16.36 42.93 -7.86
C VAL A 112 -16.13 43.49 -9.27
N LEU A 113 -17.10 43.31 -10.16
CA LEU A 113 -17.02 43.78 -11.55
C LEU A 113 -17.29 45.28 -11.71
N ARG A 114 -17.68 45.98 -10.64
CA ARG A 114 -18.08 47.40 -10.64
C ARG A 114 -19.21 47.71 -11.63
N VAL A 115 -20.17 46.79 -11.78
CA VAL A 115 -21.32 46.92 -12.68
C VAL A 115 -22.62 46.88 -11.90
N SER A 116 -23.67 47.53 -12.42
CA SER A 116 -25.01 47.39 -11.85
C SER A 116 -25.50 45.93 -11.90
N SER A 117 -26.21 45.51 -10.86
CA SER A 117 -26.81 44.17 -10.77
C SER A 117 -27.77 43.89 -11.93
N ARG A 118 -28.50 44.91 -12.42
CA ARG A 118 -29.38 44.82 -13.59
C ARG A 118 -28.62 44.45 -14.86
N LYS A 119 -27.46 45.07 -15.11
CA LYS A 119 -26.63 44.77 -16.29
C LYS A 119 -26.03 43.35 -16.19
N LEU A 120 -25.71 42.86 -14.98
CA LEU A 120 -25.35 41.45 -14.81
C LEU A 120 -26.49 40.47 -15.10
N TYR A 121 -27.73 40.79 -14.69
CA TYR A 121 -28.90 39.99 -15.08
C TYR A 121 -29.11 40.00 -16.60
N TYR A 122 -28.84 41.11 -17.27
CA TYR A 122 -28.86 41.20 -18.73
C TYR A 122 -27.79 40.29 -19.36
N LEU A 123 -26.55 40.33 -18.88
CA LEU A 123 -25.46 39.48 -19.37
C LEU A 123 -25.74 37.97 -19.15
N LEU A 124 -26.37 37.63 -18.02
CA LEU A 124 -26.87 36.27 -17.77
C LEU A 124 -27.96 35.87 -18.77
N SER A 125 -28.88 36.77 -19.12
CA SER A 125 -29.92 36.50 -20.11
C SER A 125 -29.35 36.30 -21.52
N LYS A 126 -28.21 36.95 -21.82
CA LYS A 126 -27.47 36.83 -23.08
C LYS A 126 -26.54 35.61 -23.13
N GLY A 127 -26.41 34.86 -22.04
CA GLY A 127 -25.62 33.64 -21.98
C GLY A 127 -24.12 33.84 -21.77
N VAL A 128 -23.68 35.07 -21.49
CA VAL A 128 -22.26 35.40 -21.21
C VAL A 128 -21.77 34.71 -19.93
N PHE A 129 -22.66 34.58 -18.93
CA PHE A 129 -22.40 33.88 -17.68
C PHE A 129 -23.34 32.70 -17.52
N LYS A 130 -22.87 31.60 -16.90
CA LYS A 130 -23.72 30.46 -16.56
C LYS A 130 -24.45 30.71 -15.25
N ARG A 131 -25.78 30.63 -15.30
CA ARG A 131 -26.62 30.77 -14.11
C ARG A 131 -26.54 29.51 -13.25
N TYR A 132 -26.01 29.65 -12.04
CA TYR A 132 -26.08 28.62 -11.00
C TYR A 132 -27.22 28.93 -10.03
N LYS A 133 -28.08 27.93 -9.79
CA LYS A 133 -29.13 27.99 -8.77
C LYS A 133 -28.89 26.89 -7.75
N LEU A 134 -28.89 27.25 -6.46
CA LEU A 134 -28.97 26.26 -5.40
C LEU A 134 -30.45 25.94 -5.13
N PRO A 135 -30.81 24.66 -4.93
CA PRO A 135 -32.21 24.22 -4.80
C PRO A 135 -32.95 24.87 -3.62
N HIS A 136 -32.24 25.31 -2.58
CA HIS A 136 -32.84 25.86 -1.36
C HIS A 136 -32.82 27.39 -1.28
N THR A 137 -32.35 28.10 -2.32
CA THR A 137 -32.26 29.56 -2.30
C THR A 137 -32.86 30.17 -3.55
N ARG A 138 -33.60 31.28 -3.39
CA ARG A 138 -34.13 32.06 -4.52
C ARG A 138 -33.04 32.90 -5.21
N THR A 139 -31.85 32.99 -4.62
CA THR A 139 -30.71 33.74 -5.12
C THR A 139 -30.04 33.05 -6.29
N THR A 140 -29.56 33.86 -7.22
CA THR A 140 -28.81 33.43 -8.40
C THR A 140 -27.32 33.63 -8.18
N PHE A 141 -26.55 32.65 -8.62
CA PHE A 141 -25.10 32.62 -8.47
C PHE A 141 -24.40 32.55 -9.82
N ILE A 142 -23.15 33.03 -9.84
CA ILE A 142 -22.22 32.95 -10.96
C ILE A 142 -20.96 32.24 -10.45
N LYS A 143 -20.29 31.47 -11.30
CA LYS A 143 -19.00 30.85 -10.98
C LYS A 143 -17.91 31.93 -10.86
N LEU A 144 -17.07 31.82 -9.85
CA LEU A 144 -15.98 32.76 -9.60
C LEU A 144 -14.99 32.79 -10.77
N ASP A 145 -14.67 31.64 -11.38
CA ASP A 145 -13.78 31.55 -12.54
C ASP A 145 -14.27 32.36 -13.76
N GLU A 146 -15.59 32.45 -13.96
CA GLU A 146 -16.17 33.24 -15.05
C GLU A 146 -16.05 34.75 -14.74
N VAL A 147 -16.17 35.12 -13.47
CA VAL A 147 -16.00 36.51 -13.00
C VAL A 147 -14.53 36.94 -13.10
N GLU A 148 -13.57 36.09 -12.73
CA GLU A 148 -12.13 36.37 -12.86
C GLU A 148 -11.71 36.54 -14.32
N LYS A 149 -12.22 35.69 -15.23
CA LYS A 149 -12.01 35.86 -16.67
C LYS A 149 -12.55 37.19 -17.19
N ALA A 150 -13.73 37.60 -16.73
CA ALA A 150 -14.33 38.87 -17.11
C ALA A 150 -13.63 40.10 -16.51
N LEU A 151 -12.94 39.94 -15.36
CA LEU A 151 -12.11 40.98 -14.77
C LEU A 151 -10.81 41.18 -15.58
N GLY A 152 -10.30 40.12 -16.22
CA GLY A 152 -9.12 40.16 -17.08
C GLY A 152 -9.35 40.79 -18.46
N SER A 153 -10.59 40.92 -18.91
CA SER A 153 -10.95 41.69 -20.12
C SER A 153 -11.18 43.16 -19.75
N GLU A 154 -10.47 44.07 -20.42
CA GLU A 154 -10.48 45.52 -20.11
C GLU A 154 -11.89 46.14 -20.10
N ASN A 155 -12.82 45.65 -20.92
CA ASN A 155 -14.24 46.04 -20.87
C ASN A 155 -15.18 44.83 -20.89
N ILE A 156 -16.19 44.86 -20.00
CA ILE A 156 -17.22 43.82 -19.89
C ILE A 156 -18.15 43.79 -21.12
N GLU A 157 -18.20 44.87 -21.90
CA GLU A 157 -18.97 44.93 -23.16
C GLU A 157 -18.30 44.16 -24.29
N ASP A 158 -16.98 43.93 -24.24
CA ASP A 158 -16.27 43.13 -25.24
C ASP A 158 -16.61 41.63 -25.14
N LEU A 159 -17.16 41.20 -24.00
CA LEU A 159 -17.66 39.84 -23.76
C LEU A 159 -19.02 39.55 -24.43
N LEU A 160 -19.65 40.55 -25.08
CA LEU A 160 -20.91 40.40 -25.81
C LEU A 160 -20.74 40.02 -27.29
N ARG A 161 -19.52 39.71 -27.75
CA ARG A 161 -19.27 39.22 -29.11
C ARG A 161 -19.87 37.84 -29.38
#